data_AF-A0A1I4YAQ5-F1
#
_entry.id   AF-A0A1I4YAQ5-F1
#
_cell.length_a   1.000
_cell.length_b   1.000
_cell.length_c   1.000
_cell.angle_alpha   90.00
_cell.angle_beta   90.00
_cell.angle_gamma   90.00
#
_symmetry.space_group_name_H-M   'P 1'
#
loop_
_entity.id
_entity.type
_entity.pdbx_description
1 polymer ?
#
loop_
_entity_poly.entity_id
_entity_poly.type
_entity_poly.pdbx_seq_one_letter_code
_entity_poly.pdbx_strand_id
1 'polypeptide(L)'
;MTALDPTYPLLVLAIGLIYLLDGLVLLYVNEAVVEANGDVWRVQFGTRQTWIRGRRIHLLNPFAPLQRCYRASWRVDDARTGGTAREEGAPPLPAGAPDTRLLDPWVRTTALVVLVLLPLGILFWGALGVLAGFALAWVSAAALVVRFARLSKGIGIGRGDFILLAFECIACPPCAINLVRKLSLRVQVGEDLVAFLQGSTPEDACRAWSRIREDVDARLAGMDEDDPAHARTVRYRALLDEHLAGLAEGAGGSA
;
A
#
# COMPACT_ATOMS: atom_id res chain seq x y z
N MET A 1 -28.09 -27.08 20.33
CA MET A 1 -27.02 -26.13 20.00
C MET A 1 -25.97 -26.24 21.08
N THR A 2 -24.91 -27.01 20.84
CA THR A 2 -23.76 -27.09 21.75
C THR A 2 -23.14 -25.71 21.86
N ALA A 3 -22.87 -25.24 23.09
CA ALA A 3 -22.18 -23.98 23.32
C ALA A 3 -20.88 -23.98 22.50
N LEU A 4 -20.71 -22.96 21.66
CA LEU A 4 -19.50 -22.79 20.87
C LEU A 4 -18.34 -22.58 21.85
N ASP A 5 -17.30 -23.40 21.78
CA ASP A 5 -16.09 -23.18 22.57
C ASP A 5 -15.57 -21.76 22.27
N PRO A 6 -15.34 -20.91 23.28
CA PRO A 6 -14.86 -19.54 23.08
C PRO A 6 -13.53 -19.46 22.33
N THR A 7 -12.78 -20.56 22.25
CA THR A 7 -11.52 -20.66 21.51
C THR A 7 -11.71 -20.46 20.01
N TYR A 8 -12.81 -20.98 19.43
CA TYR A 8 -13.07 -20.90 17.99
C TYR A 8 -13.30 -19.48 17.47
N PRO A 9 -14.17 -18.64 18.06
CA PRO A 9 -14.33 -17.25 17.62
C PRO A 9 -13.06 -16.41 17.86
N LEU A 10 -12.30 -16.69 18.93
CA LEU A 10 -11.01 -16.02 19.16
C LEU A 10 -9.99 -16.35 18.07
N LEU A 11 -9.97 -17.60 17.58
CA LEU A 11 -9.11 -18.01 16.48
C LEU A 11 -9.50 -17.30 15.18
N VAL A 12 -10.79 -17.21 14.87
CA VAL A 12 -11.30 -16.48 13.70
C VAL A 12 -10.94 -14.99 13.78
N LEU A 13 -11.11 -14.39 14.97
CA LEU A 13 -10.72 -13.00 15.22
C LEU A 13 -9.21 -12.81 15.01
N ALA A 14 -8.38 -13.70 15.53
CA ALA A 14 -6.94 -13.64 15.37
C ALA A 14 -6.51 -13.69 13.89
N ILE A 15 -7.12 -14.58 13.09
CA ILE A 15 -6.88 -14.66 11.64
C ILE A 15 -7.22 -13.33 10.96
N GLY A 16 -8.38 -12.75 11.28
CA GLY A 16 -8.80 -11.45 10.75
C GLY A 16 -7.86 -10.31 11.14
N LEU A 17 -7.45 -10.26 12.41
CA LEU A 17 -6.51 -9.26 12.90
C LEU A 17 -5.14 -9.37 12.22
N ILE A 18 -4.61 -10.58 12.06
CA ILE A 18 -3.34 -10.80 11.37
C ILE A 18 -3.43 -10.33 9.91
N TYR A 19 -4.53 -10.64 9.22
CA TYR A 19 -4.77 -10.15 7.85
C TYR A 19 -4.79 -8.61 7.77
N LEU A 20 -5.45 -7.94 8.72
CA LEU A 20 -5.52 -6.49 8.78
C LEU A 20 -4.17 -5.86 9.12
N LEU A 21 -3.45 -6.41 10.10
CA LEU A 21 -2.13 -5.95 10.51
C LEU A 21 -1.11 -6.06 9.38
N ASP A 22 -1.20 -7.13 8.59
CA ASP A 22 -0.35 -7.32 7.41
C ASP A 22 -0.62 -6.30 6.29
N GLY A 23 -1.84 -5.73 6.26
CA GLY A 23 -2.23 -4.65 5.35
C GLY A 23 -1.81 -3.25 5.82
N LEU A 24 -1.15 -3.12 6.98
CA LEU A 24 -0.66 -1.83 7.48
C LEU A 24 0.66 -1.45 6.82
N VAL A 25 0.67 -0.26 6.23
CA VAL A 25 1.85 0.34 5.61
C VAL A 25 2.25 1.57 6.41
N LEU A 26 3.55 1.72 6.68
CA LEU A 26 4.09 2.95 7.23
C LEU A 26 4.61 3.84 6.10
N LEU A 27 4.12 5.07 6.07
CA LEU A 27 4.44 6.09 5.08
C LEU A 27 5.15 7.28 5.75
N TYR A 28 6.21 7.78 5.12
CA TYR A 28 6.79 9.07 5.50
C TYR A 28 5.87 10.24 5.10
N VAL A 29 6.22 11.46 5.54
CA VAL A 29 5.47 12.68 5.20
C VAL A 29 5.49 12.95 3.70
N ASN A 30 6.64 12.71 3.08
CA ASN A 30 6.84 12.85 1.65
C ASN A 30 6.45 11.60 0.86
N GLU A 31 5.79 10.61 1.47
CA GLU A 31 5.32 9.41 0.79
C GLU A 31 3.79 9.36 0.74
N ALA A 32 3.27 8.86 -0.37
CA ALA A 32 1.87 8.53 -0.56
C ALA A 32 1.74 7.14 -1.19
N VAL A 33 0.58 6.51 -1.00
CA VAL A 33 0.22 5.30 -1.73
C VAL A 33 -0.63 5.71 -2.91
N VAL A 34 -0.21 5.26 -4.08
CA VAL A 34 -0.93 5.43 -5.33
C VAL A 34 -1.57 4.10 -5.68
N GLU A 35 -2.89 4.11 -5.82
CA GLU A 35 -3.66 2.93 -6.18
C GLU A 35 -4.11 3.00 -7.63
N ALA A 36 -3.88 1.92 -8.38
CA ALA A 36 -4.39 1.76 -9.73
C ALA A 36 -5.72 0.97 -9.70
N ASN A 37 -6.80 1.55 -10.20
CA ASN A 37 -8.07 0.87 -10.44
C ASN A 37 -8.48 1.01 -11.91
N GLY A 38 -7.96 0.13 -12.76
CA GLY A 38 -8.06 0.29 -14.21
C GLY A 38 -7.27 1.52 -14.66
N ASP A 39 -7.94 2.44 -15.35
CA ASP A 39 -7.35 3.71 -15.81
C ASP A 39 -7.48 4.83 -14.77
N VAL A 40 -8.24 4.59 -13.69
CA VAL A 40 -8.43 5.57 -12.62
C VAL A 40 -7.37 5.36 -11.56
N TRP A 41 -6.59 6.40 -11.32
CA TRP A 41 -5.61 6.44 -10.28
C TRP A 41 -6.11 7.21 -9.07
N ARG A 42 -5.78 6.74 -7.86
CA ARG A 42 -6.11 7.45 -6.62
C ARG A 42 -4.88 7.59 -5.75
N VAL A 43 -4.67 8.79 -5.23
CA VAL A 43 -3.63 9.07 -4.25
C VAL A 43 -4.23 8.99 -2.86
N GLN A 44 -3.68 8.10 -2.03
CA GLN A 44 -4.05 7.96 -0.64
C GLN A 44 -2.91 8.39 0.27
N PHE A 45 -3.27 9.21 1.26
CA PHE A 45 -2.40 9.64 2.33
C PHE A 45 -2.76 8.85 3.60
N GLY A 46 -1.76 8.59 4.46
CA GLY A 46 -1.97 7.88 5.73
C GLY A 46 -2.94 8.59 6.68
N THR A 47 -3.28 7.96 7.80
CA THR A 47 -4.15 8.55 8.81
C THR A 47 -3.49 9.77 9.47
N ARG A 48 -4.28 10.83 9.71
CA ARG A 48 -3.80 12.14 10.23
C ARG A 48 -3.18 12.06 11.63
N GLN A 49 -3.68 11.17 12.49
CA GLN A 49 -3.47 11.25 13.94
C GLN A 49 -2.46 10.25 14.51
N THR A 50 -2.14 9.19 13.77
CA THR A 50 -1.32 8.09 14.29
C THR A 50 0.05 8.07 13.64
N TRP A 51 1.02 8.58 14.39
CA TRP A 51 2.43 8.61 14.03
C TRP A 51 3.20 7.57 14.85
N ILE A 52 3.97 6.71 14.17
CA ILE A 52 4.90 5.77 14.80
C ILE A 52 6.29 6.07 14.28
N ARG A 53 7.20 6.49 15.18
CA ARG A 53 8.59 6.84 14.85
C ARG A 53 8.70 7.81 13.65
N GLY A 54 7.81 8.80 13.61
CA GLY A 54 7.78 9.79 12.54
C GLY A 54 7.21 9.30 11.20
N ARG A 55 6.53 8.15 11.15
CA ARG A 55 5.82 7.65 9.97
C ARG A 55 4.31 7.56 10.26
N ARG A 56 3.50 7.87 9.25
CA ARG A 56 2.04 7.73 9.28
C ARG A 56 1.65 6.27 9.03
N ILE A 57 0.66 5.80 9.77
CA ILE A 57 0.05 4.50 9.51
C ILE A 57 -0.97 4.65 8.39
N HIS A 58 -0.98 3.73 7.45
CA HIS A 58 -1.99 3.65 6.42
C HIS A 58 -2.47 2.20 6.30
N LEU A 59 -3.77 1.98 6.46
CA LEU A 59 -4.39 0.68 6.25
C LEU A 59 -4.89 0.60 4.81
N LEU A 60 -4.33 -0.30 4.02
CA LEU A 60 -4.83 -0.58 2.68
C LEU A 60 -6.25 -1.14 2.74
N ASN A 61 -7.07 -0.87 1.72
CA ASN A 61 -8.48 -1.28 1.69
C ASN A 61 -8.64 -2.80 1.95
N PRO A 62 -9.15 -3.27 3.10
CA PRO A 62 -9.15 -4.71 3.42
C PRO A 62 -10.06 -5.55 2.50
N PHE A 63 -10.96 -4.93 1.73
CA PHE A 63 -11.88 -5.63 0.83
C PHE A 63 -11.36 -5.75 -0.61
N ALA A 64 -10.20 -5.17 -0.93
CA ALA A 64 -9.65 -5.15 -2.28
C ALA A 64 -8.22 -5.74 -2.35
N PRO A 65 -7.97 -6.99 -1.93
CA PRO A 65 -6.62 -7.56 -1.79
C PRO A 65 -5.79 -7.61 -3.08
N LEU A 66 -6.45 -7.53 -4.24
CA LEU A 66 -5.83 -7.51 -5.57
C LEU A 66 -5.49 -6.10 -6.06
N GLN A 67 -5.90 -5.08 -5.32
CA GLN A 67 -5.64 -3.69 -5.67
C GLN A 67 -4.13 -3.44 -5.57
N ARG A 68 -3.56 -3.02 -6.70
CA ARG A 68 -2.13 -2.74 -6.81
C ARG A 68 -1.88 -1.35 -6.23
N CYS A 69 -1.02 -1.34 -5.22
CA CYS A 69 -0.69 -0.16 -4.43
C CYS A 69 0.78 0.12 -4.62
N TYR A 70 1.12 1.27 -5.18
CA TYR A 70 2.49 1.68 -5.43
C TYR A 70 2.88 2.79 -4.49
N ARG A 71 4.16 2.81 -4.10
CA ARG A 71 4.69 3.87 -3.24
C ARG A 71 5.24 4.97 -4.12
N ALA A 72 4.67 6.16 -3.98
CA ALA A 72 5.19 7.38 -4.58
C ALA A 72 5.83 8.23 -3.49
N SER A 73 7.00 8.79 -3.77
CA SER A 73 7.69 9.70 -2.87
C SER A 73 7.96 11.01 -3.56
N TRP A 74 7.83 12.11 -2.84
CA TRP A 74 8.33 13.39 -3.29
C TRP A 74 9.82 13.53 -2.96
N ARG A 75 10.62 13.76 -4.01
CA ARG A 75 12.04 14.05 -3.90
C ARG A 75 12.28 15.56 -4.05
N VAL A 76 12.62 16.17 -2.93
CA VAL A 76 12.90 17.59 -2.79
C VAL A 76 14.05 18.07 -3.69
N ASP A 77 15.08 17.23 -3.89
CA ASP A 77 16.27 17.63 -4.65
C ASP A 77 16.07 17.53 -6.18
N ASP A 78 15.14 16.68 -6.64
CA ASP A 78 14.89 16.42 -8.07
C ASP A 78 13.86 17.38 -8.68
N ALA A 79 13.06 18.09 -7.85
CA ALA A 79 12.01 19.02 -8.27
C ALA A 79 12.49 20.24 -9.11
N ARG A 80 13.81 20.47 -9.16
CA ARG A 80 14.43 21.50 -10.02
C ARG A 80 14.72 21.04 -11.45
N THR A 81 14.73 19.74 -11.69
CA THR A 81 14.91 19.18 -13.03
C THR A 81 13.52 18.96 -13.60
N GLY A 82 13.04 19.95 -14.37
CA GLY A 82 11.70 19.97 -14.94
C GLY A 82 11.28 18.61 -15.50
N GLY A 83 10.45 17.90 -14.73
CA GLY A 83 9.65 16.81 -15.25
C GLY A 83 8.74 17.42 -16.29
N THR A 84 8.95 17.06 -17.55
CA THR A 84 8.12 17.50 -18.67
C THR A 84 6.65 17.26 -18.31
N ALA A 85 5.89 18.35 -18.18
CA ALA A 85 4.44 18.30 -18.03
C ALA A 85 3.89 17.39 -19.13
N ARG A 86 3.36 16.23 -18.72
CA ARG A 86 2.88 15.21 -19.64
C ARG A 86 1.40 15.47 -19.90
N GLU A 87 1.02 15.36 -21.18
CA GLU A 87 -0.37 15.46 -21.65
C GLU A 87 -1.31 14.55 -20.84
N GLU A 88 -2.52 15.07 -20.60
CA GLU A 88 -3.64 14.43 -19.91
C GLU A 88 -3.73 12.93 -20.23
N GLY A 89 -3.46 12.11 -19.22
CA GLY A 89 -3.51 10.67 -19.35
C GLY A 89 -2.99 9.98 -18.10
N ALA A 90 -3.60 8.84 -17.77
CA ALA A 90 -3.18 7.97 -16.69
C ALA A 90 -1.65 7.77 -16.74
N PRO A 91 -0.90 8.01 -15.64
CA PRO A 91 0.53 7.80 -15.62
C PRO A 91 0.81 6.34 -16.01
N PRO A 92 1.75 6.11 -16.95
CA PRO A 92 2.08 4.75 -17.35
C PRO A 92 2.51 3.98 -16.10
N LEU A 93 2.02 2.74 -15.96
CA LEU A 93 2.57 1.79 -14.99
C LEU A 93 4.11 1.92 -15.02
N PRO A 94 4.78 2.06 -13.87
CA PRO A 94 6.21 2.31 -13.85
C PRO A 94 6.91 1.29 -14.75
N ALA A 95 7.77 1.76 -15.65
CA ALA A 95 8.45 0.88 -16.60
C ALA A 95 9.16 -0.24 -15.82
N GLY A 96 8.68 -1.49 -15.98
CA GLY A 96 9.14 -2.64 -15.18
C GLY A 96 8.22 -3.08 -14.04
N ALA A 97 7.00 -2.53 -13.93
CA ALA A 97 5.98 -3.04 -13.02
C ALA A 97 5.70 -4.53 -13.32
N PRO A 98 5.80 -5.42 -12.32
CA PRO A 98 5.46 -6.83 -12.47
C PRO A 98 4.04 -7.01 -13.02
N ASP A 99 3.88 -7.80 -14.09
CA ASP A 99 2.54 -8.29 -14.43
C ASP A 99 2.11 -9.34 -13.40
N THR A 100 1.48 -8.86 -12.33
CA THR A 100 0.95 -9.71 -11.26
C THR A 100 -0.43 -10.25 -11.57
N ARG A 101 -1.06 -9.92 -12.72
CA ARG A 101 -2.43 -10.36 -13.03
C ARG A 101 -2.55 -11.89 -13.07
N LEU A 102 -1.46 -12.56 -13.42
CA LEU A 102 -1.36 -14.02 -13.41
C LEU A 102 -1.36 -14.65 -12.00
N LEU A 103 -1.18 -13.85 -10.94
CA LEU A 103 -1.29 -14.26 -9.55
C LEU A 103 -2.71 -14.04 -8.98
N ASP A 104 -3.49 -13.14 -9.58
CA ASP A 104 -4.83 -12.77 -9.11
C ASP A 104 -5.75 -13.97 -8.81
N PRO A 105 -5.89 -15.00 -9.67
CA PRO A 105 -6.74 -16.14 -9.35
C PRO A 105 -6.26 -16.90 -8.11
N TRP A 106 -4.95 -17.05 -7.93
CA TRP A 106 -4.37 -17.77 -6.79
C TRP A 106 -4.52 -17.00 -5.49
N VAL A 107 -4.39 -15.67 -5.53
CA VAL A 107 -4.67 -14.81 -4.39
C VAL A 107 -6.16 -14.84 -4.03
N ARG A 108 -7.07 -14.81 -5.01
CA ARG A 108 -8.52 -14.97 -4.77
C ARG A 108 -8.84 -16.31 -4.11
N THR A 109 -8.26 -17.40 -4.61
CA THR A 109 -8.45 -18.72 -4.02
C THR A 109 -7.95 -18.75 -2.58
N THR A 110 -6.75 -18.21 -2.32
CA THR A 110 -6.18 -18.15 -0.97
C THR A 110 -7.06 -17.28 -0.05
N ALA A 111 -7.55 -16.13 -0.53
CA ALA A 111 -8.45 -15.27 0.22
C ALA A 111 -9.78 -15.96 0.56
N LEU A 112 -10.38 -16.67 -0.41
CA LEU A 112 -11.61 -17.44 -0.19
C LEU A 112 -11.38 -18.54 0.86
N VAL A 113 -10.27 -19.26 0.75
CA VAL A 113 -9.93 -20.33 1.71
C VAL A 113 -9.74 -19.75 3.11
N VAL A 114 -8.92 -18.71 3.26
CA VAL A 114 -8.48 -18.22 4.57
C VAL A 114 -9.52 -17.32 5.25
N LEU A 115 -10.23 -16.47 4.49
CA LEU A 115 -11.17 -15.49 5.06
C LEU A 115 -12.63 -15.99 5.08
N VAL A 116 -12.94 -17.06 4.36
CA VAL A 116 -14.32 -17.58 4.28
C VAL A 116 -14.37 -19.05 4.69
N LEU A 117 -13.72 -19.96 3.96
CA LEU A 117 -13.86 -21.40 4.21
C LEU A 117 -13.29 -21.82 5.57
N LEU A 118 -12.13 -21.28 5.97
CA LEU A 118 -11.50 -21.58 7.24
C LEU A 118 -12.34 -21.08 8.43
N PRO A 119 -12.79 -19.81 8.50
CA PRO A 119 -13.70 -19.36 9.56
C PRO A 119 -14.99 -20.16 9.63
N LEU A 120 -15.63 -20.45 8.49
CA LEU A 120 -16.84 -21.26 8.47
C LEU A 120 -16.56 -22.69 8.95
N GLY A 121 -15.47 -23.31 8.49
CA GLY A 121 -15.05 -24.62 8.96
C GLY A 121 -14.86 -24.65 10.48
N ILE A 122 -14.12 -23.68 11.03
CA ILE A 122 -13.89 -23.55 12.47
C ILE A 122 -15.21 -23.43 13.24
N LEU A 123 -16.13 -22.56 12.79
CA LEU A 123 -17.38 -22.28 13.50
C LEU A 123 -18.41 -23.41 13.40
N PHE A 124 -18.49 -24.11 12.27
CA PHE A 124 -19.49 -25.15 12.04
C PHE A 124 -19.02 -26.57 12.35
N TRP A 125 -17.72 -26.86 12.18
CA TRP A 125 -17.15 -28.20 12.33
C TRP A 125 -16.09 -28.31 13.45
N GLY A 126 -15.84 -27.23 14.20
CA GLY A 126 -14.94 -27.22 15.35
C GLY A 126 -13.54 -27.74 14.99
N ALA A 127 -13.04 -28.71 15.74
CA ALA A 127 -11.68 -29.25 15.58
C ALA A 127 -11.41 -29.85 14.18
N LEU A 128 -12.40 -30.51 13.56
CA LEU A 128 -12.22 -31.04 12.20
C LEU A 128 -12.11 -29.89 11.18
N GLY A 129 -12.91 -28.85 11.35
CA GLY A 129 -12.86 -27.65 10.52
C GLY A 129 -11.56 -26.87 10.68
N VAL A 130 -11.01 -26.82 11.89
CA VAL A 130 -9.66 -26.29 12.17
C VAL A 130 -8.63 -27.07 11.35
N LEU A 131 -8.57 -28.40 11.48
CA LEU A 131 -7.58 -29.23 10.80
C LEU A 131 -7.69 -29.12 9.27
N ALA A 132 -8.90 -29.32 8.73
CA ALA A 132 -9.14 -29.28 7.29
C ALA A 132 -8.93 -27.88 6.70
N GLY A 133 -9.43 -26.85 7.38
CA GLY A 133 -9.30 -25.46 6.95
C GLY A 133 -7.83 -25.02 6.93
N PHE A 134 -7.05 -25.36 7.95
CA PHE A 134 -5.63 -25.06 7.97
C PHE A 134 -4.88 -25.83 6.88
N ALA A 135 -5.12 -27.14 6.72
CA ALA A 135 -4.51 -27.92 5.65
C ALA A 135 -4.79 -27.27 4.27
N LEU A 136 -6.03 -26.85 4.02
CA LEU A 136 -6.40 -26.16 2.78
C LEU A 136 -5.72 -24.79 2.64
N ALA A 137 -5.61 -24.02 3.73
CA ALA A 137 -4.91 -22.74 3.75
C ALA A 137 -3.43 -22.89 3.38
N TRP A 138 -2.72 -23.87 3.96
CA TRP A 138 -1.32 -24.15 3.62
C TRP A 138 -1.15 -24.67 2.19
N VAL A 139 -2.04 -25.53 1.70
CA VAL A 139 -2.01 -26.00 0.31
C VAL A 139 -2.21 -24.85 -0.67
N SER A 140 -3.18 -23.96 -0.42
CA SER A 140 -3.43 -22.79 -1.27
C SER A 140 -2.27 -21.78 -1.24
N ALA A 141 -1.70 -21.51 -0.06
CA ALA A 141 -0.51 -20.67 0.08
C ALA A 141 0.71 -21.27 -0.63
N ALA A 142 0.94 -22.58 -0.49
CA ALA A 142 2.02 -23.28 -1.19
C ALA A 142 1.84 -23.21 -2.72
N ALA A 143 0.62 -23.42 -3.22
CA ALA A 143 0.34 -23.30 -4.65
C ALA A 143 0.57 -21.88 -5.17
N LEU A 144 0.16 -20.86 -4.41
CA LEU A 144 0.45 -19.45 -4.71
C LEU A 144 1.96 -19.19 -4.78
N VAL A 145 2.74 -19.68 -3.81
CA VAL A 145 4.21 -19.51 -3.78
C VAL A 145 4.88 -20.24 -4.94
N VAL A 146 4.44 -21.44 -5.30
CA VAL A 146 4.95 -22.17 -6.48
C VAL A 146 4.66 -21.38 -7.76
N ARG A 147 3.47 -20.81 -7.90
CA ARG A 147 3.13 -19.97 -9.04
C ARG A 147 3.98 -18.69 -9.06
N PHE A 148 4.14 -18.04 -7.91
CA PHE A 148 4.99 -16.87 -7.73
C PHE A 148 6.45 -17.16 -8.11
N ALA A 149 6.99 -18.31 -7.70
CA ALA A 149 8.34 -18.74 -8.06
C ALA A 149 8.53 -18.86 -9.59
N ARG A 150 7.54 -19.42 -10.30
CA ARG A 150 7.59 -19.54 -11.76
C ARG A 150 7.58 -18.18 -12.46
N LEU A 151 6.78 -17.24 -11.95
CA LEU A 151 6.66 -15.90 -12.51
C LEU A 151 7.80 -14.97 -12.10
N SER A 152 8.40 -15.18 -10.93
CA SER A 152 9.49 -14.33 -10.39
C SER A 152 10.67 -14.19 -11.36
N LYS A 153 10.94 -15.23 -12.16
CA LYS A 153 11.99 -15.23 -13.20
C LYS A 153 11.79 -14.18 -14.28
N GLY A 154 10.54 -13.81 -14.58
CA GLY A 154 10.20 -12.78 -15.58
C GLY A 154 9.95 -11.40 -14.98
N ILE A 155 9.80 -11.31 -13.65
CA ILE A 155 9.43 -10.08 -12.95
C ILE A 155 10.65 -9.25 -12.52
N GLY A 156 11.85 -9.84 -12.50
CA GLY A 156 13.08 -9.12 -12.12
C GLY A 156 13.21 -8.86 -10.62
N ILE A 157 12.54 -9.66 -9.78
CA ILE A 157 12.59 -9.53 -8.31
C ILE A 157 13.95 -10.03 -7.80
N GLY A 158 14.56 -9.30 -6.87
CA GLY A 158 15.75 -9.76 -6.16
C GLY A 158 15.49 -11.08 -5.41
N ARG A 159 16.48 -11.98 -5.39
CA ARG A 159 16.36 -13.29 -4.72
C ARG A 159 16.01 -13.17 -3.23
N GLY A 160 16.57 -12.17 -2.55
CA GLY A 160 16.28 -11.91 -1.13
C GLY A 160 14.80 -11.56 -0.89
N ASP A 161 14.26 -10.67 -1.71
CA ASP A 161 12.85 -10.26 -1.63
C ASP A 161 11.90 -11.41 -1.96
N PHE A 162 12.25 -12.24 -2.95
CA PHE A 162 11.50 -13.45 -3.25
C PHE A 162 11.46 -14.40 -2.05
N ILE A 163 12.61 -14.72 -1.45
CA ILE A 163 12.69 -15.66 -0.31
C ILE A 163 11.89 -15.12 0.88
N LEU A 164 12.02 -13.83 1.18
CA LEU A 164 11.30 -13.20 2.28
C LEU A 164 9.77 -13.27 2.06
N LEU A 165 9.28 -12.88 0.88
CA LEU A 165 7.85 -12.93 0.56
C LEU A 165 7.30 -14.37 0.53
N ALA A 166 8.06 -15.31 -0.03
CA ALA A 166 7.68 -16.72 -0.05
C ALA A 166 7.60 -17.29 1.37
N PHE A 167 8.57 -16.97 2.22
CA PHE A 167 8.57 -17.37 3.62
C PHE A 167 7.36 -16.78 4.37
N GLU A 168 7.09 -15.48 4.22
CA GLU A 168 5.92 -14.85 4.83
C GLU A 168 4.60 -15.53 4.43
N CYS A 169 4.47 -15.89 3.15
CA CYS A 169 3.27 -16.56 2.63
C CYS A 169 3.07 -17.97 3.22
N ILE A 170 4.15 -18.74 3.40
CA ILE A 170 4.08 -20.11 3.97
C ILE A 170 3.95 -20.08 5.49
N ALA A 171 4.67 -19.18 6.16
CA ALA A 171 4.62 -19.05 7.61
C ALA A 171 3.25 -18.57 8.08
N CYS A 172 2.60 -17.70 7.30
CA CYS A 172 1.31 -17.12 7.65
C CYS A 172 0.39 -17.03 6.42
N PRO A 173 -0.49 -18.01 6.19
CA PRO A 173 -1.44 -17.99 5.08
C PRO A 173 -2.32 -16.72 5.01
N PRO A 174 -2.76 -16.09 6.12
CA PRO A 174 -3.43 -14.79 6.07
C PRO A 174 -2.61 -13.68 5.40
N CYS A 175 -1.29 -13.66 5.61
CA CYS A 175 -0.39 -12.69 4.98
C CYS A 175 -0.20 -12.97 3.48
N ALA A 176 -0.41 -14.22 3.02
CA ALA A 176 -0.26 -14.59 1.62
C ALA A 176 -1.29 -13.89 0.71
N ILE A 177 -2.44 -13.48 1.26
CA ILE A 177 -3.49 -12.74 0.56
C ILE A 177 -2.98 -11.38 0.06
N ASN A 178 -2.10 -10.73 0.82
CA ASN A 178 -1.56 -9.41 0.46
C ASN A 178 -0.30 -9.51 -0.43
N LEU A 179 0.04 -10.67 -0.98
CA LEU A 179 1.26 -10.85 -1.78
C LEU A 179 1.35 -9.85 -2.95
N VAL A 180 0.26 -9.65 -3.70
CA VAL A 180 0.22 -8.73 -4.84
C VAL A 180 0.50 -7.28 -4.41
N ARG A 181 -0.05 -6.87 -3.25
CA ARG A 181 0.18 -5.55 -2.67
C ARG A 181 1.61 -5.36 -2.18
N LYS A 182 2.14 -6.35 -1.47
CA LYS A 182 3.53 -6.33 -1.01
C LYS A 182 4.49 -6.24 -2.18
N LEU A 183 4.18 -6.92 -3.28
CA LEU A 183 4.97 -6.84 -4.50
C LEU A 183 4.87 -5.45 -5.15
N SER A 184 3.66 -4.89 -5.28
CA SER A 184 3.48 -3.56 -5.88
C SER A 184 4.11 -2.45 -5.03
N LEU A 185 4.07 -2.56 -3.70
CA LEU A 185 4.67 -1.59 -2.78
C LEU A 185 6.19 -1.57 -2.80
N ARG A 186 6.83 -2.66 -3.23
CA ARG A 186 8.28 -2.75 -3.42
C ARG A 186 8.75 -2.10 -4.72
N VAL A 187 7.84 -1.92 -5.67
CA VAL A 187 8.11 -1.15 -6.88
C VAL A 187 8.00 0.32 -6.53
N GLN A 188 9.14 1.01 -6.51
CA GLN A 188 9.14 2.47 -6.42
C GLN A 188 8.65 3.03 -7.75
N VAL A 189 7.62 3.87 -7.69
CA VAL A 189 7.24 4.67 -8.86
C VAL A 189 8.38 5.67 -9.07
N GLY A 190 9.05 5.59 -10.23
CA GLY A 190 10.17 6.49 -10.56
C GLY A 190 9.73 7.92 -10.85
N GLU A 191 8.41 8.18 -10.91
CA GLU A 191 7.84 9.51 -11.09
C GLU A 191 7.66 10.21 -9.74
N ASP A 192 7.97 11.51 -9.73
CA ASP A 192 7.75 12.37 -8.58
C ASP A 192 6.24 12.46 -8.28
N LEU A 193 5.89 12.41 -6.99
CA LEU A 193 4.51 12.59 -6.53
C LEU A 193 3.90 13.89 -7.08
N VAL A 194 4.73 14.92 -7.28
CA VAL A 194 4.34 16.19 -7.88
C VAL A 194 3.85 16.01 -9.32
N ALA A 195 4.61 15.30 -10.16
CA ALA A 195 4.22 15.02 -11.54
C ALA A 195 2.90 14.22 -11.60
N PHE A 196 2.72 13.29 -10.64
CA PHE A 196 1.49 12.53 -10.51
C PHE A 196 0.26 13.41 -10.21
N LEU A 197 0.42 14.39 -9.31
CA LEU A 197 -0.64 15.32 -8.96
C LEU A 197 -0.94 16.31 -10.08
N GLN A 198 0.05 16.68 -10.89
CA GLN A 198 -0.13 17.55 -12.06
C GLN A 198 -0.98 16.89 -13.16
N GLY A 199 -0.90 15.56 -13.31
CA GLY A 199 -1.76 14.80 -14.24
C GLY A 199 -3.12 14.41 -13.66
N SER A 200 -3.40 14.74 -12.39
CA SER A 200 -4.68 14.46 -11.73
C SER A 200 -5.68 15.59 -11.94
N THR A 201 -6.97 15.36 -11.64
CA THR A 201 -7.96 16.43 -11.73
C THR A 201 -7.60 17.61 -10.80
N PRO A 202 -7.91 18.86 -11.16
CA PRO A 202 -7.56 20.03 -10.34
C PRO A 202 -8.09 19.95 -8.90
N GLU A 203 -9.29 19.38 -8.72
CA GLU A 203 -9.88 19.18 -7.38
C GLU A 203 -9.10 18.17 -6.54
N ASP A 204 -8.68 17.05 -7.14
CA ASP A 204 -7.93 16.01 -6.44
C ASP A 204 -6.52 16.46 -6.13
N ALA A 205 -5.89 17.21 -7.03
CA ALA A 205 -4.61 17.86 -6.81
C ALA A 205 -4.69 18.85 -5.64
N CYS A 206 -5.69 19.75 -5.63
CA CYS A 206 -5.89 20.72 -4.54
C CYS A 206 -6.15 20.02 -3.19
N ARG A 207 -6.98 18.97 -3.17
CA ARG A 207 -7.20 18.13 -1.97
C ARG A 207 -5.94 17.42 -1.50
N ALA A 208 -5.11 16.92 -2.41
CA ALA A 208 -3.85 16.27 -2.07
C ALA A 208 -2.84 17.28 -1.50
N TRP A 209 -2.69 18.44 -2.13
CA TRP A 209 -1.77 19.48 -1.70
C TRP A 209 -2.11 20.08 -0.34
N SER A 210 -3.38 20.40 -0.11
CA SER A 210 -3.88 20.85 1.19
C SER A 210 -3.60 19.81 2.28
N ARG A 211 -3.82 18.51 2.00
CA ARG A 211 -3.47 17.44 2.95
C ARG A 211 -1.98 17.36 3.23
N ILE A 212 -1.13 17.43 2.21
CA ILE A 212 0.32 17.41 2.39
C ILE A 212 0.76 18.57 3.29
N ARG A 213 0.22 19.78 3.06
CA ARG A 213 0.51 20.96 3.89
C ARG A 213 0.06 20.77 5.34
N GLU A 214 -1.19 20.33 5.55
CA GLU A 214 -1.71 20.03 6.88
C GLU A 214 -0.82 19.02 7.63
N ASP A 215 -0.36 17.97 6.95
CA ASP A 215 0.46 16.93 7.55
C ASP A 215 1.87 17.40 7.92
N VAL A 216 2.44 18.32 7.14
CA VAL A 216 3.72 18.97 7.43
C VAL A 216 3.58 19.90 8.62
N ASP A 217 2.52 20.69 8.66
CA ASP A 217 2.25 21.63 9.75
C ASP A 217 1.99 20.87 11.07
N ALA A 218 1.20 19.80 11.02
CA ALA A 218 0.95 18.92 12.16
C ALA A 218 2.24 18.26 12.67
N ARG A 219 3.14 17.87 11.76
CA ARG A 219 4.44 17.32 12.15
C ARG A 219 5.31 18.36 12.83
N LEU A 220 5.42 19.57 12.27
CA LEU A 220 6.21 20.65 12.85
C LEU A 220 5.73 21.02 14.26
N ALA A 221 4.41 21.07 14.47
CA ALA A 221 3.82 21.38 15.76
C ALA A 221 4.15 20.35 16.86
N GLY A 222 4.44 19.10 16.48
CA GLY A 222 4.78 18.02 17.41
C GLY A 222 6.27 17.76 17.58
N MET A 223 7.14 18.54 16.93
CA MET A 223 8.60 18.34 16.95
C MET A 223 9.29 19.41 17.77
N ASP A 224 10.32 19.00 18.51
CA ASP A 224 11.25 19.92 19.16
C ASP A 224 12.07 20.68 18.12
N GLU A 225 12.35 21.95 18.37
CA GLU A 225 13.10 22.82 17.43
C GLU A 225 14.55 22.35 17.26
N ASP A 226 15.11 21.75 18.31
CA ASP A 226 16.48 21.22 18.33
C ASP A 226 16.62 19.86 17.63
N ASP A 227 15.52 19.22 17.20
CA ASP A 227 15.59 17.96 16.45
C ASP A 227 16.18 18.22 15.05
N PRO A 228 17.25 17.52 14.61
CA PRO A 228 17.75 17.64 13.24
C PRO A 228 16.71 17.30 12.16
N ALA A 229 15.61 16.60 12.50
CA ALA A 229 14.49 16.40 11.61
C ALA A 229 13.56 17.64 11.49
N HIS A 230 13.58 18.56 12.45
CA HIS A 230 12.77 19.80 12.44
C HIS A 230 13.22 20.69 11.29
N ALA A 231 14.51 21.00 11.19
CA ALA A 231 15.09 21.79 10.11
C ALA A 231 14.77 21.22 8.70
N ARG A 232 14.78 19.88 8.55
CA ARG A 232 14.37 19.21 7.30
C ARG A 232 12.89 19.44 6.98
N THR A 233 12.03 19.36 7.99
CA THR A 233 10.58 19.54 7.82
C THR A 233 10.21 21.00 7.53
N VAL A 234 10.91 21.97 8.15
CA VAL A 234 10.75 23.40 7.84
C VAL A 234 11.16 23.69 6.41
N ARG A 235 12.32 23.17 5.96
CA ARG A 235 12.77 23.31 4.57
C ARG A 235 11.74 22.72 3.59
N TYR A 236 11.14 21.58 3.95
CA TYR A 236 10.09 20.95 3.14
C TYR A 236 8.82 21.82 3.04
N ARG A 237 8.40 22.46 4.14
CA ARG A 237 7.27 23.41 4.14
C ARG A 237 7.50 24.61 3.23
N ALA A 238 8.69 25.20 3.28
CA ALA A 238 9.03 26.36 2.45
C ALA A 238 8.93 26.03 0.95
N LEU A 239 9.38 24.84 0.55
CA LEU A 239 9.31 24.38 -0.84
C LEU A 239 7.89 24.04 -1.30
N LEU A 240 7.07 23.52 -0.38
CA LEU A 240 5.63 23.35 -0.60
C LEU A 240 4.96 24.68 -0.93
N ASP A 241 5.24 25.71 -0.13
CA ASP A 241 4.65 27.03 -0.33
C ASP A 241 5.12 27.66 -1.65
N GLU A 242 6.40 27.52 -2.02
CA GLU A 242 6.94 27.98 -3.31
C GLU A 242 6.25 27.27 -4.50
N HIS A 243 6.05 25.95 -4.40
CA HIS A 243 5.40 25.19 -5.47
C HIS A 243 3.91 25.53 -5.59
N LEU A 244 3.20 25.73 -4.48
CA LEU A 244 1.80 26.14 -4.48
C LEU A 244 1.60 27.56 -5.02
N ALA A 245 2.54 28.47 -4.72
CA ALA A 245 2.54 29.81 -5.30
C ALA A 245 2.72 29.77 -6.83
N GLY A 246 3.66 28.96 -7.33
CA GLY A 246 3.88 28.79 -8.77
C GLY A 246 2.68 28.19 -9.52
N LEU A 247 1.94 27.26 -8.90
CA LEU A 247 0.70 26.70 -9.46
C LEU A 247 -0.43 27.75 -9.54
N ALA A 248 -0.53 28.65 -8.55
CA ALA A 248 -1.52 29.73 -8.55
C ALA A 248 -1.24 30.79 -9.63
N GLU A 249 0.04 31.10 -9.88
CA GLU A 249 0.44 32.03 -10.94
C GLU A 249 0.26 31.44 -12.35
N GLY A 250 0.56 30.15 -12.55
CA GLY A 250 0.38 29.46 -13.83
C GLY A 250 -1.08 29.32 -14.25
N ALA A 251 -2.00 29.10 -13.31
CA ALA A 251 -3.44 29.03 -13.58
C ALA A 251 -4.07 30.38 -13.96
N GLY A 252 -3.41 31.51 -13.62
CA GLY A 252 -3.84 32.85 -14.00
C GLY A 252 -3.33 33.33 -15.37
N GLY A 253 -2.42 32.59 -16.01
CA GLY A 253 -1.77 32.98 -17.26
C GLY A 253 -2.38 32.38 -18.55
N SER A 254 -3.41 31.55 -18.44
CA SER A 254 -4.08 30.90 -19.58
C SER A 254 -5.53 31.37 -19.77
N ALA A 255 -5.81 32.65 -19.48
CA ALA A 255 -7.10 33.30 -19.73
C ALA A 255 -7.01 34.24 -20.93
#